data_AF-A0AAI9T1L6-F1
#
_entry.id   AF-A0AAI9T1L6-F1
#
_cell.length_a   1.000
_cell.length_b   1.000
_cell.length_c   1.000
_cell.angle_alpha   90.00
_cell.angle_beta   90.00
_cell.angle_gamma   90.00
#
_symmetry.space_group_name_H-M   'P 1'
#
loop_
_entity.id
_entity.type
_entity.pdbx_description
1 polymer ?
#
loop_
_entity_poly.entity_id
_entity_poly.type
_entity_poly.pdbx_seq_one_letter_code
_entity_poly.pdbx_strand_id
1 'polypeptide(L)'
;MVLSVVLVSCAGCASSNVYYETLGLKPLPRNKLLSSFDFHTESLPFSLSYYNESDQYEQVRKSNHYLLFPSSLGPIIETTNTRDLSLRFTQGWWDARSWGKLPHNGAFTAGTGVEVVAVIEAPDVQMAKQNWSRLTKILSGFFCASLNSIGDEITTFPKHAVNNIDVKGFKPQIGNKLYLMRAALPSEPVCTENLTPFLKLIPTRGKAGIASLLDGHKLFDSLWHGMSVDVHTECNSDGECFLKLHQTVYQIIDIIRSMRKRVEGGIPKPTPGNMLRCDTNKTFNIWQCFPLGDPIELEWSLETLYGRLIKGAAFEDNPNVSKVIIDVDPSTWNVTKHKENSKWVITNSVYANNTDKIVEAIDEPFSYDFKFATTNSSVVKPIEEPPLHVSRSLTGYSLDRGGLRIAFTNPTNKTVQFTYFESLPWFMRLYISTLKLNLADAQGGGSSSSSNSSNSNNNSSSNNNNSSNNNSSSNNNVEPKDESRFIKERYYRPSLDRARPSHLELVMEVPAHSTLAMTYEFDKSLLLYREYPPDANHGFDVEPAVIIVKDERSGETIYEFRTTSLLLTLPTPDFSMPYNVIILTCTVLSLAFGIVFNLLTKKVVTEEEFELAAQNTKLAKFKKLLRSKLLPKRKIE
;
A
#
# COMPACT_ATOMS: atom_id res chain seq x y z
N MET A 1 -47.21 -46.54 -7.30
CA MET A 1 -45.83 -46.35 -6.80
C MET A 1 -45.57 -44.84 -6.80
N VAL A 2 -45.99 -44.19 -5.72
CA VAL A 2 -46.04 -42.73 -5.57
C VAL A 2 -44.77 -42.31 -4.83
N LEU A 3 -43.99 -41.42 -5.46
CA LEU A 3 -42.74 -40.90 -4.92
C LEU A 3 -43.09 -39.75 -3.95
N SER A 4 -43.04 -40.02 -2.65
CA SER A 4 -43.14 -38.97 -1.62
C SER A 4 -41.83 -38.19 -1.55
N VAL A 5 -41.88 -36.94 -2.01
CA VAL A 5 -40.86 -35.92 -1.76
C VAL A 5 -40.97 -35.50 -0.30
N VAL A 6 -39.98 -35.86 0.51
CA VAL A 6 -39.85 -35.34 1.88
C VAL A 6 -39.30 -33.92 1.78
N LEU A 7 -40.20 -32.94 1.81
CA LEU A 7 -39.90 -31.54 2.12
C LEU A 7 -39.49 -31.47 3.60
N VAL A 8 -38.18 -31.53 3.87
CA VAL A 8 -37.65 -31.12 5.18
C VAL A 8 -37.68 -29.58 5.19
N SER A 9 -38.73 -29.05 5.80
CA SER A 9 -38.81 -27.64 6.20
C SER A 9 -37.73 -27.38 7.26
N CYS A 10 -36.60 -26.81 6.85
CA CYS A 10 -35.62 -26.24 7.79
C CYS A 10 -36.11 -24.84 8.21
N ALA A 11 -37.20 -24.81 8.99
CA ALA A 11 -37.68 -23.60 9.66
C ALA A 11 -36.93 -23.48 10.98
N GLY A 12 -35.74 -22.88 10.94
CA GLY A 12 -34.92 -22.71 12.14
C GLY A 12 -33.43 -22.55 11.91
N CYS A 13 -32.99 -21.75 10.94
CA CYS A 13 -31.69 -21.09 11.06
C CYS A 13 -31.98 -19.63 11.37
N ALA A 14 -31.68 -19.24 12.61
CA ALA A 14 -31.67 -17.84 12.99
C ALA A 14 -30.77 -17.08 11.99
N SER A 15 -31.34 -16.06 11.37
CA SER A 15 -30.66 -15.11 10.49
C SER A 15 -29.58 -14.34 11.29
N SER A 16 -28.40 -14.92 11.48
CA SER A 16 -27.20 -14.12 11.68
C SER A 16 -26.75 -13.60 10.32
N ASN A 17 -26.53 -12.29 10.19
CA ASN A 17 -26.15 -11.67 8.92
C ASN A 17 -24.71 -12.09 8.57
N VAL A 18 -24.57 -13.12 7.75
CA VAL A 18 -23.28 -13.72 7.36
C VAL A 18 -22.44 -12.78 6.48
N TYR A 19 -23.04 -11.76 5.88
CA TYR A 19 -22.35 -10.75 5.06
C TYR A 19 -23.01 -9.37 5.17
N TYR A 20 -22.21 -8.31 5.20
CA TYR A 20 -22.67 -6.93 5.04
C TYR A 20 -21.59 -6.06 4.39
N GLU A 21 -22.04 -5.00 3.72
CA GLU A 21 -21.18 -4.06 3.01
C GLU A 21 -21.59 -2.61 3.26
N THR A 22 -20.60 -1.74 3.40
CA THR A 22 -20.83 -0.33 3.68
C THR A 22 -19.94 0.57 2.82
N LEU A 23 -20.52 1.65 2.30
CA LEU A 23 -19.82 2.72 1.58
C LEU A 23 -19.84 3.98 2.42
N GLY A 24 -18.70 4.43 2.93
CA GLY A 24 -18.55 5.74 3.55
C GLY A 24 -18.09 6.79 2.54
N LEU A 25 -18.74 7.96 2.55
CA LEU A 25 -18.39 9.10 1.71
C LEU A 25 -18.25 10.34 2.60
N LYS A 26 -17.07 10.95 2.61
CA LYS A 26 -16.78 12.14 3.40
C LYS A 26 -16.03 13.18 2.56
N PRO A 27 -16.67 14.29 2.15
CA PRO A 27 -15.98 15.40 1.54
C PRO A 27 -14.95 16.01 2.49
N LEU A 28 -13.79 16.34 1.94
CA LEU A 28 -12.65 16.92 2.62
C LEU A 28 -12.28 18.27 1.99
N PRO A 29 -11.49 19.11 2.68
CA PRO A 29 -11.07 20.39 2.13
C PRO A 29 -10.34 20.24 0.79
N ARG A 30 -10.32 21.32 0.00
CA ARG A 30 -9.67 21.36 -1.33
C ARG A 30 -10.24 20.33 -2.32
N ASN A 31 -11.56 20.18 -2.33
CA ASN A 31 -12.30 19.39 -3.31
C ASN A 31 -11.84 17.93 -3.38
N LYS A 32 -11.52 17.36 -2.21
CA LYS A 32 -11.16 15.94 -2.06
C LYS A 32 -12.33 15.18 -1.45
N LEU A 33 -12.40 13.89 -1.72
CA LEU A 33 -13.40 12.99 -1.16
C LEU A 33 -12.69 11.77 -0.57
N LEU A 34 -12.91 11.50 0.72
CA LEU A 34 -12.58 10.22 1.32
C LEU A 34 -13.73 9.24 1.03
N SER A 35 -13.40 8.15 0.35
CA SER A 35 -14.31 7.01 0.18
C SER A 35 -13.78 5.82 0.96
N SER A 36 -14.65 5.19 1.75
CA SER A 36 -14.38 3.93 2.42
C SER A 36 -15.33 2.86 1.94
N PHE A 37 -14.78 1.73 1.50
CA PHE A 37 -15.53 0.52 1.19
C PHE A 37 -15.16 -0.51 2.23
N ASP A 38 -16.14 -1.00 2.98
CA ASP A 38 -15.91 -1.99 4.03
C ASP A 38 -16.85 -3.19 3.78
N PHE A 39 -16.26 -4.38 3.69
CA PHE A 39 -16.97 -5.63 3.43
C PHE A 39 -16.65 -6.63 4.53
N HIS A 40 -17.69 -7.20 5.13
CA HIS A 40 -17.54 -8.17 6.21
C HIS A 40 -18.21 -9.47 5.81
N THR A 41 -17.49 -10.57 5.97
CA THR A 41 -17.98 -11.93 5.73
C THR A 41 -17.61 -12.82 6.89
N GLU A 42 -18.56 -13.61 7.38
CA GLU A 42 -18.33 -14.58 8.45
C GLU A 42 -18.44 -16.02 7.90
N SER A 43 -17.60 -16.92 8.38
CA SER A 43 -17.74 -18.34 8.08
C SER A 43 -18.78 -19.00 8.98
N LEU A 44 -19.24 -20.19 8.57
CA LEU A 44 -19.91 -21.09 9.50
C LEU A 44 -18.97 -21.54 10.62
N PRO A 45 -19.52 -21.92 11.79
CA PRO A 45 -18.72 -22.48 12.88
C PRO A 45 -18.05 -23.79 12.44
N PHE A 46 -16.78 -23.96 12.81
CA PHE A 46 -16.00 -25.16 12.55
C PHE A 46 -15.08 -25.50 13.74
N SER A 47 -14.69 -26.77 13.84
CA SER A 47 -13.75 -27.21 14.87
C SER A 47 -12.32 -26.92 14.45
N LEU A 48 -11.57 -26.16 15.24
CA LEU A 48 -10.20 -25.79 14.92
C LEU A 48 -9.21 -26.92 15.25
N SER A 49 -8.54 -27.45 14.23
CA SER A 49 -7.47 -28.45 14.37
C SER A 49 -6.16 -27.94 13.80
N TYR A 50 -5.04 -28.35 14.40
CA TYR A 50 -3.72 -28.18 13.81
C TYR A 50 -3.57 -29.12 12.61
N TYR A 51 -3.24 -28.55 11.46
CA TYR A 51 -2.98 -29.28 10.23
C TYR A 51 -1.57 -29.88 10.29
N ASN A 52 -1.51 -31.21 10.26
CA ASN A 52 -0.27 -31.97 10.17
C ASN A 52 -0.24 -32.77 8.85
N GLU A 53 0.85 -32.64 8.09
CA GLU A 53 1.00 -33.30 6.78
C GLU A 53 1.10 -34.83 6.87
N SER A 54 1.47 -35.37 8.04
CA SER A 54 1.55 -36.83 8.24
C SER A 54 0.17 -37.50 8.37
N ASP A 55 -0.87 -36.74 8.73
CA ASP A 55 -2.20 -37.27 9.09
C ASP A 55 -3.20 -37.14 7.92
N GLN A 56 -2.77 -37.53 6.71
CA GLN A 56 -3.55 -37.37 5.48
C GLN A 56 -4.89 -38.14 5.47
N TYR A 57 -5.02 -39.20 6.28
CA TYR A 57 -6.19 -40.10 6.25
C TYR A 57 -7.39 -39.62 7.09
N GLU A 58 -7.20 -38.83 8.16
CA GLU A 58 -8.33 -38.29 8.95
C GLU A 58 -8.88 -36.97 8.38
N GLN A 59 -8.08 -36.24 7.60
CA GLN A 59 -8.37 -34.86 7.19
C GLN A 59 -9.26 -34.73 5.94
N VAL A 60 -9.33 -35.76 5.08
CA VAL A 60 -10.25 -35.79 3.92
C VAL A 60 -11.74 -35.77 4.35
N ARG A 61 -12.05 -36.07 5.61
CA ARG A 61 -13.43 -36.18 6.12
C ARG A 61 -14.04 -34.90 6.70
N LYS A 62 -13.27 -33.83 6.95
CA LYS A 62 -13.81 -32.53 7.40
C LYS A 62 -13.69 -31.48 6.30
N SER A 63 -14.42 -31.67 5.20
CA SER A 63 -14.60 -30.58 4.23
C SER A 63 -15.53 -29.53 4.85
N ASN A 64 -14.97 -28.44 5.36
CA ASN A 64 -15.76 -27.31 5.82
C ASN A 64 -16.45 -26.67 4.62
N HIS A 65 -17.78 -26.60 4.65
CA HIS A 65 -18.55 -25.89 3.64
C HIS A 65 -18.47 -24.39 3.94
N TYR A 66 -17.79 -23.64 3.08
CA TYR A 66 -17.51 -22.23 3.33
C TYR A 66 -18.69 -21.27 3.05
N LEU A 67 -19.81 -21.74 2.48
CA LEU A 67 -20.97 -20.92 2.07
C LEU A 67 -20.57 -19.60 1.38
N LEU A 68 -20.56 -18.48 2.11
CA LEU A 68 -20.20 -17.14 1.65
C LEU A 68 -18.72 -16.79 1.85
N PHE A 69 -18.05 -17.44 2.79
CA PHE A 69 -16.61 -17.28 2.99
C PHE A 69 -15.87 -17.83 1.75
N PRO A 70 -14.81 -17.17 1.27
CA PRO A 70 -14.15 -17.56 0.04
C PRO A 70 -13.40 -18.89 0.17
N SER A 71 -13.81 -19.87 -0.65
CA SER A 71 -13.16 -21.19 -0.73
C SER A 71 -11.72 -21.15 -1.24
N SER A 72 -11.28 -20.02 -1.81
CA SER A 72 -9.89 -19.81 -2.19
C SER A 72 -8.98 -19.49 -1.00
N LEU A 73 -9.52 -18.95 0.10
CA LEU A 73 -8.72 -18.48 1.24
C LEU A 73 -8.75 -19.45 2.42
N GLY A 74 -9.91 -20.06 2.71
CA GLY A 74 -10.08 -21.00 3.84
C GLY A 74 -9.02 -22.11 3.87
N PRO A 75 -8.84 -22.88 2.79
CA PRO A 75 -7.83 -23.94 2.73
C PRO A 75 -6.39 -23.44 2.90
N ILE A 76 -6.09 -22.20 2.49
CA ILE A 76 -4.75 -21.61 2.66
C ILE A 76 -4.47 -21.40 4.14
N ILE A 77 -5.44 -20.82 4.86
CA ILE A 77 -5.35 -20.54 6.30
C ILE A 77 -5.23 -21.85 7.09
N GLU A 78 -6.05 -22.85 6.76
CA GLU A 78 -6.02 -24.18 7.39
C GLU A 78 -4.68 -24.90 7.16
N THR A 79 -4.21 -24.99 5.90
CA THR A 79 -2.99 -25.74 5.56
C THR A 79 -1.69 -25.08 6.04
N THR A 80 -1.71 -23.77 6.29
CA THR A 80 -0.57 -23.03 6.84
C THR A 80 -0.63 -22.87 8.36
N ASN A 81 -1.66 -23.39 9.02
CA ASN A 81 -1.93 -23.18 10.45
C ASN A 81 -1.92 -21.69 10.83
N THR A 82 -2.38 -20.83 9.91
CA THR A 82 -2.51 -19.40 10.16
C THR A 82 -3.78 -19.17 10.97
N ARG A 83 -3.69 -18.36 12.02
CA ARG A 83 -4.83 -18.03 12.90
C ARG A 83 -5.34 -16.63 12.63
N ASP A 84 -4.44 -15.69 12.45
CA ASP A 84 -4.74 -14.34 11.98
C ASP A 84 -3.88 -14.01 10.78
N LEU A 85 -4.46 -13.33 9.80
CA LEU A 85 -3.79 -12.87 8.59
C LEU A 85 -4.24 -11.45 8.26
N SER A 86 -3.29 -10.52 8.18
CA SER A 86 -3.51 -9.18 7.65
C SER A 86 -2.61 -8.99 6.44
N LEU A 87 -3.23 -8.82 5.28
CA LEU A 87 -2.55 -8.49 4.03
C LEU A 87 -3.03 -7.13 3.55
N ARG A 88 -2.09 -6.20 3.39
CA ARG A 88 -2.41 -4.79 3.12
C ARG A 88 -1.55 -4.26 2.01
N PHE A 89 -2.17 -3.57 1.08
CA PHE A 89 -1.53 -2.87 -0.02
C PHE A 89 -1.87 -1.40 0.13
N THR A 90 -0.89 -0.51 0.05
CA THR A 90 -1.15 0.93 0.14
C THR A 90 -0.19 1.70 -0.74
N GLN A 91 -0.68 2.74 -1.40
CA GLN A 91 0.14 3.63 -2.22
C GLN A 91 -0.29 5.08 -2.05
N GLY A 92 0.67 5.98 -2.18
CA GLY A 92 0.50 7.42 -2.01
C GLY A 92 0.86 7.88 -0.60
N TRP A 93 0.63 9.16 -0.32
CA TRP A 93 0.96 9.79 0.95
C TRP A 93 -0.30 10.30 1.65
N TRP A 94 -0.47 9.91 2.92
CA TRP A 94 -1.55 10.43 3.76
C TRP A 94 -1.18 11.79 4.36
N ASP A 95 -1.86 12.85 3.93
CA ASP A 95 -1.72 14.18 4.53
C ASP A 95 -2.61 14.32 5.77
N ALA A 96 -2.07 13.93 6.92
CA ALA A 96 -2.78 13.98 8.19
C ALA A 96 -3.19 15.40 8.63
N ARG A 97 -2.58 16.47 8.08
CA ARG A 97 -2.97 17.86 8.41
C ARG A 97 -4.22 18.28 7.66
N SER A 98 -4.32 17.89 6.38
CA SER A 98 -5.46 18.23 5.53
C SER A 98 -6.62 17.24 5.64
N TRP A 99 -6.35 15.97 5.99
CA TRP A 99 -7.36 14.90 6.00
C TRP A 99 -7.65 14.35 7.40
N GLY A 100 -6.79 14.62 8.39
CA GLY A 100 -6.95 14.20 9.78
C GLY A 100 -6.52 12.78 10.06
N LYS A 101 -7.19 12.17 11.05
CA LYS A 101 -7.06 10.76 11.41
C LYS A 101 -7.38 9.84 10.24
N LEU A 102 -6.64 8.74 10.16
CA LEU A 102 -6.92 7.63 9.26
C LEU A 102 -8.29 6.98 9.59
N PRO A 103 -8.99 6.43 8.58
CA PRO A 103 -10.20 5.62 8.79
C PRO A 103 -9.94 4.47 9.77
N HIS A 104 -10.94 4.11 10.58
CA HIS A 104 -10.83 3.05 11.59
C HIS A 104 -9.59 3.17 12.48
N ASN A 105 -9.17 4.40 12.80
CA ASN A 105 -7.96 4.69 13.57
C ASN A 105 -6.68 4.07 12.99
N GLY A 106 -6.68 3.82 11.67
CA GLY A 106 -5.57 3.23 10.92
C GLY A 106 -5.38 1.71 11.07
N ALA A 107 -6.28 1.03 11.77
CA ALA A 107 -6.20 -0.40 12.04
C ALA A 107 -6.08 -1.27 10.78
N PHE A 108 -6.68 -0.86 9.65
CA PHE A 108 -6.69 -1.59 8.36
C PHE A 108 -5.79 -0.93 7.30
N THR A 109 -4.94 0.01 7.70
CA THR A 109 -4.06 0.73 6.77
C THR A 109 -2.62 0.23 6.91
N ALA A 110 -1.86 0.30 5.81
CA ALA A 110 -0.45 -0.07 5.78
C ALA A 110 0.42 1.11 5.32
N GLY A 111 1.74 0.91 5.44
CA GLY A 111 2.70 1.79 4.80
C GLY A 111 2.70 1.60 3.29
N THR A 112 3.41 2.46 2.57
CA THR A 112 3.57 2.32 1.12
C THR A 112 4.14 0.95 0.76
N GLY A 113 3.57 0.32 -0.27
CA GLY A 113 3.92 -1.02 -0.72
C GLY A 113 2.98 -2.09 -0.17
N VAL A 114 3.52 -3.26 0.16
CA VAL A 114 2.75 -4.38 0.71
C VAL A 114 3.23 -4.76 2.09
N GLU A 115 2.30 -4.97 3.02
CA GLU A 115 2.56 -5.43 4.36
C GLU A 115 1.78 -6.72 4.63
N VAL A 116 2.48 -7.73 5.17
CA VAL A 116 1.89 -9.01 5.57
C VAL A 116 2.20 -9.23 7.04
N VAL A 117 1.15 -9.43 7.83
CA VAL A 117 1.25 -9.83 9.24
C VAL A 117 0.45 -11.10 9.39
N ALA A 118 1.03 -12.12 10.03
CA ALA A 118 0.30 -13.34 10.33
C ALA A 118 0.68 -13.91 11.70
N VAL A 119 -0.28 -14.52 12.36
CA VAL A 119 -0.06 -15.37 13.53
C VAL A 119 -0.14 -16.82 13.10
N ILE A 120 0.99 -17.52 13.21
CA ILE A 120 1.10 -18.93 12.81
C ILE A 120 1.26 -19.79 14.05
N GLU A 121 0.42 -20.80 14.17
CA GLU A 121 0.58 -21.85 15.17
C GLU A 121 1.60 -22.89 14.68
N ALA A 122 2.57 -23.24 15.53
CA ALA A 122 3.54 -24.30 15.26
C ALA A 122 4.18 -24.81 16.55
N PRO A 123 4.75 -26.03 16.58
CA PRO A 123 5.54 -26.51 17.70
C PRO A 123 6.83 -25.69 17.87
N ASP A 124 7.53 -25.45 16.75
CA ASP A 124 8.84 -24.80 16.72
C ASP A 124 8.92 -23.65 15.71
N VAL A 125 9.85 -22.72 15.94
CA VAL A 125 10.11 -21.56 15.07
C VAL A 125 10.43 -21.99 13.64
N GLN A 126 11.14 -23.11 13.44
CA GLN A 126 11.50 -23.59 12.11
C GLN A 126 10.27 -24.01 11.30
N MET A 127 9.35 -24.75 11.91
CA MET A 127 8.10 -25.15 11.29
C MET A 127 7.20 -23.92 11.05
N ALA A 128 7.19 -22.97 11.98
CA ALA A 128 6.49 -21.69 11.79
C ALA A 128 7.01 -20.94 10.55
N LYS A 129 8.34 -20.89 10.36
CA LYS A 129 8.97 -20.27 9.18
C LYS A 129 8.66 -21.00 7.88
N GLN A 130 8.55 -22.33 7.91
CA GLN A 130 8.15 -23.12 6.74
C GLN A 130 6.70 -22.79 6.34
N ASN A 131 5.79 -22.75 7.32
CA ASN A 131 4.39 -22.34 7.12
C ASN A 131 4.27 -20.90 6.63
N TRP A 132 5.08 -19.98 7.18
CA TRP A 132 5.19 -18.59 6.72
C TRP A 132 5.65 -18.48 5.26
N SER A 133 6.70 -19.22 4.89
CA SER A 133 7.18 -19.27 3.50
C SER A 133 6.13 -19.86 2.55
N ARG A 134 5.39 -20.89 2.99
CA ARG A 134 4.28 -21.46 2.21
C ARG A 134 3.16 -20.45 2.02
N LEU A 135 2.74 -19.77 3.09
CA LEU A 135 1.70 -18.75 3.07
C LEU A 135 2.05 -17.62 2.09
N THR A 136 3.22 -17.02 2.25
CA THR A 136 3.69 -15.88 1.42
C THR A 136 3.83 -16.26 -0.06
N LYS A 137 4.30 -17.47 -0.38
CA LYS A 137 4.35 -17.99 -1.76
C LYS A 137 2.97 -18.20 -2.38
N ILE A 138 2.01 -18.74 -1.63
CA ILE A 138 0.63 -18.93 -2.12
C ILE A 138 -0.04 -17.56 -2.33
N LEU A 139 0.08 -16.64 -1.36
CA LEU A 139 -0.47 -15.29 -1.46
C LEU A 139 0.16 -14.49 -2.61
N SER A 140 1.46 -14.67 -2.87
CA SER A 140 2.16 -14.09 -4.03
C SER A 140 1.46 -14.46 -5.34
N GLY A 141 1.18 -15.75 -5.55
CA GLY A 141 0.47 -16.22 -6.74
C GLY A 141 -1.00 -15.77 -6.79
N PHE A 142 -1.67 -15.67 -5.64
CA PHE A 142 -3.08 -15.28 -5.57
C PHE A 142 -3.30 -13.79 -5.86
N PHE A 143 -2.49 -12.90 -5.26
CA PHE A 143 -2.60 -11.46 -5.45
C PHE A 143 -1.76 -10.92 -6.61
N CYS A 144 -0.96 -11.75 -7.29
CA CYS A 144 0.00 -11.31 -8.32
C CYS A 144 0.97 -10.25 -7.77
N ALA A 145 1.51 -10.50 -6.58
CA ALA A 145 2.46 -9.62 -5.91
C ALA A 145 3.77 -10.37 -5.62
N SER A 146 4.89 -9.65 -5.51
CA SER A 146 6.24 -10.22 -5.30
C SER A 146 6.49 -10.73 -3.87
N LEU A 147 5.46 -11.23 -3.18
CA LEU A 147 5.54 -11.74 -1.80
C LEU A 147 6.40 -13.01 -1.68
N ASN A 148 6.72 -13.67 -2.79
CA ASN A 148 7.68 -14.76 -2.86
C ASN A 148 9.12 -14.33 -2.49
N SER A 149 9.43 -13.04 -2.59
CA SER A 149 10.69 -12.45 -2.12
C SER A 149 10.75 -12.29 -0.60
N ILE A 150 9.68 -12.63 0.13
CA ILE A 150 9.71 -12.61 1.60
C ILE A 150 10.58 -13.76 2.11
N GLY A 151 11.79 -13.41 2.52
CA GLY A 151 12.74 -14.27 3.19
C GLY A 151 12.96 -13.93 4.67
N ASP A 152 13.93 -14.62 5.28
CA ASP A 152 14.35 -14.41 6.67
C ASP A 152 15.01 -13.02 6.87
N GLU A 153 15.61 -12.49 5.81
CA GLU A 153 16.29 -11.20 5.72
C GLU A 153 15.36 -9.98 5.87
N ILE A 154 14.05 -10.17 5.70
CA ILE A 154 13.03 -9.13 5.90
C ILE A 154 11.96 -9.51 6.94
N THR A 155 11.85 -10.79 7.31
CA THR A 155 10.85 -11.24 8.29
C THR A 155 11.24 -10.80 9.70
N THR A 156 10.29 -10.18 10.40
CA THR A 156 10.42 -9.69 11.77
C THR A 156 9.46 -10.39 12.71
N PHE A 157 9.78 -10.39 14.01
CA PHE A 157 8.97 -10.95 15.10
C PHE A 157 8.65 -9.86 16.12
N PRO A 158 7.65 -9.00 15.85
CA PRO A 158 7.35 -7.87 16.71
C PRO A 158 6.94 -8.31 18.13
N LYS A 159 7.34 -7.54 19.15
CA LYS A 159 7.04 -7.85 20.57
C LYS A 159 6.02 -6.92 21.23
N HIS A 160 6.08 -5.63 20.93
CA HIS A 160 5.24 -4.60 21.53
C HIS A 160 4.34 -3.90 20.51
N ALA A 161 4.73 -3.94 19.24
CA ALA A 161 4.12 -3.19 18.14
C ALA A 161 2.99 -3.94 17.42
N VAL A 162 2.57 -5.10 17.93
CA VAL A 162 1.44 -5.86 17.36
C VAL A 162 0.61 -6.50 18.48
N ASN A 163 0.66 -5.94 19.69
CA ASN A 163 -0.08 -6.44 20.86
C ASN A 163 -1.61 -6.30 20.72
N ASN A 164 -2.09 -5.87 19.56
CA ASN A 164 -3.49 -5.74 19.22
C ASN A 164 -4.05 -6.95 18.46
N ILE A 165 -3.22 -7.92 18.06
CA ILE A 165 -3.76 -9.21 17.64
C ILE A 165 -4.24 -9.89 18.91
N ASP A 166 -5.55 -9.99 19.06
CA ASP A 166 -6.19 -10.48 20.27
C ASP A 166 -6.00 -11.99 20.38
N VAL A 167 -4.79 -12.41 20.79
CA VAL A 167 -4.46 -13.81 21.11
C VAL A 167 -5.40 -14.36 22.21
N LYS A 168 -6.17 -13.50 22.89
CA LYS A 168 -7.18 -13.89 23.88
C LYS A 168 -8.31 -14.74 23.28
N GLY A 169 -8.57 -14.67 21.97
CA GLY A 169 -9.62 -15.43 21.29
C GLY A 169 -9.26 -16.89 20.98
N PHE A 170 -7.97 -17.26 21.05
CA PHE A 170 -7.51 -18.58 20.61
C PHE A 170 -6.42 -19.16 21.52
N LYS A 171 -6.60 -20.43 21.94
CA LYS A 171 -5.58 -21.19 22.66
C LYS A 171 -4.92 -22.19 21.71
N PRO A 172 -3.58 -22.15 21.54
CA PRO A 172 -2.89 -23.13 20.71
C PRO A 172 -3.12 -24.55 21.24
N GLN A 173 -3.03 -25.54 20.35
CA GLN A 173 -3.06 -26.93 20.76
C GLN A 173 -1.90 -27.26 21.71
N ILE A 174 -2.09 -28.30 22.53
CA ILE A 174 -1.12 -28.70 23.54
C ILE A 174 0.24 -28.98 22.88
N GLY A 175 1.27 -28.26 23.31
CA GLY A 175 2.64 -28.37 22.78
C GLY A 175 2.99 -27.32 21.72
N ASN A 176 2.01 -26.63 21.13
CA ASN A 176 2.24 -25.59 20.14
C ASN A 176 2.37 -24.19 20.75
N LYS A 177 2.98 -23.28 19.98
CA LYS A 177 3.12 -21.87 20.28
C LYS A 177 2.62 -21.03 19.10
N LEU A 178 2.26 -19.79 19.40
CA LEU A 178 1.88 -18.80 18.41
C LEU A 178 3.08 -17.94 18.07
N TYR A 179 3.37 -17.85 16.77
CA TYR A 179 4.44 -17.02 16.23
C TYR A 179 3.84 -15.91 15.41
N LEU A 180 3.97 -14.69 15.93
CA LEU A 180 3.66 -13.50 15.18
C LEU A 180 4.82 -13.18 14.22
N MET A 181 4.51 -13.17 12.93
CA MET A 181 5.45 -12.82 11.87
C MET A 181 4.96 -11.64 11.08
N ARG A 182 5.88 -10.77 10.69
CA ARG A 182 5.60 -9.59 9.88
C ARG A 182 6.70 -9.37 8.85
N ALA A 183 6.30 -9.04 7.63
CA ALA A 183 7.19 -8.55 6.59
C ALA A 183 6.51 -7.43 5.81
N ALA A 184 7.30 -6.49 5.29
CA ALA A 184 6.81 -5.46 4.41
C ALA A 184 7.78 -5.27 3.23
N LEU A 185 7.20 -5.01 2.06
CA LEU A 185 7.87 -4.80 0.79
C LEU A 185 7.51 -3.39 0.28
N PRO A 186 8.29 -2.36 0.66
CA PRO A 186 7.95 -0.98 0.32
C PRO A 186 8.06 -0.67 -1.18
N SER A 187 8.93 -1.38 -1.90
CA SER A 187 9.11 -1.22 -3.35
C SER A 187 8.06 -1.93 -4.20
N GLU A 188 7.15 -2.71 -3.60
CA GLU A 188 6.14 -3.43 -4.36
C GLU A 188 5.06 -2.46 -4.85
N PRO A 189 4.87 -2.28 -6.17
CA PRO A 189 3.84 -1.40 -6.69
C PRO A 189 2.46 -2.00 -6.48
N VAL A 190 1.46 -1.15 -6.25
CA VAL A 190 0.07 -1.58 -6.21
C VAL A 190 -0.51 -1.52 -7.64
N CYS A 191 -0.94 -2.67 -8.14
CA CYS A 191 -1.32 -2.88 -9.54
C CYS A 191 -2.83 -3.15 -9.69
N THR A 192 -3.36 -2.90 -10.89
CA THR A 192 -4.77 -3.20 -11.22
C THR A 192 -5.14 -4.67 -11.05
N GLU A 193 -4.14 -5.53 -11.22
CA GLU A 193 -4.20 -6.97 -11.15
C GLU A 193 -4.46 -7.46 -9.72
N ASN A 194 -4.07 -6.70 -8.69
CA ASN A 194 -4.33 -7.04 -7.29
C ASN A 194 -5.82 -6.87 -6.92
N LEU A 195 -6.56 -5.98 -7.60
CA LEU A 195 -7.98 -5.75 -7.33
C LEU A 195 -8.86 -6.93 -7.77
N THR A 196 -8.47 -7.63 -8.84
CA THR A 196 -9.23 -8.77 -9.36
C THR A 196 -9.37 -9.92 -8.33
N PRO A 197 -8.29 -10.43 -7.70
CA PRO A 197 -8.39 -11.43 -6.64
C PRO A 197 -9.06 -10.87 -5.38
N PHE A 198 -8.88 -9.59 -5.04
CA PHE A 198 -9.61 -8.94 -3.96
C PHE A 198 -11.13 -9.03 -4.15
N LEU A 199 -11.63 -8.67 -5.34
CA LEU A 199 -13.06 -8.76 -5.66
C LEU A 199 -13.55 -10.21 -5.69
N LYS A 200 -12.70 -11.19 -6.06
CA LYS A 200 -13.08 -12.62 -6.04
C LYS A 200 -13.33 -13.17 -4.64
N LEU A 201 -12.76 -12.55 -3.59
CA LEU A 201 -13.02 -12.93 -2.20
C LEU A 201 -14.41 -12.47 -1.72
N ILE A 202 -14.97 -11.42 -2.35
CA ILE A 202 -16.31 -10.92 -2.07
C ILE A 202 -17.35 -11.83 -2.72
N PRO A 203 -18.44 -12.22 -2.03
CA PRO A 203 -19.48 -13.10 -2.59
C PRO A 203 -20.06 -12.63 -3.94
N THR A 204 -20.27 -11.33 -4.11
CA THR A 204 -20.85 -10.73 -5.34
C THR A 204 -19.84 -10.59 -6.48
N ARG A 205 -18.54 -10.82 -6.23
CA ARG A 205 -17.44 -10.70 -7.20
C ARG A 205 -17.40 -9.36 -7.95
N GLY A 206 -17.84 -8.28 -7.32
CA GLY A 206 -17.91 -6.94 -7.92
C GLY A 206 -19.00 -6.76 -9.00
N LYS A 207 -19.98 -7.68 -9.10
CA LYS A 207 -21.07 -7.58 -10.10
C LYS A 207 -22.32 -6.86 -9.59
N ALA A 208 -22.57 -6.92 -8.28
CA ALA A 208 -23.74 -6.37 -7.61
C ALA A 208 -23.31 -5.73 -6.28
N GLY A 209 -24.21 -4.93 -5.69
CA GLY A 209 -23.93 -4.21 -4.45
C GLY A 209 -22.92 -3.08 -4.64
N ILE A 210 -22.42 -2.58 -3.53
CA ILE A 210 -21.46 -1.48 -3.45
C ILE A 210 -20.15 -1.82 -4.19
N ALA A 211 -19.74 -3.09 -4.16
CA ALA A 211 -18.55 -3.57 -4.87
C ALA A 211 -18.61 -3.34 -6.40
N SER A 212 -19.79 -3.08 -6.98
CA SER A 212 -19.94 -2.76 -8.41
C SER A 212 -19.31 -1.42 -8.84
N LEU A 213 -19.07 -0.52 -7.88
CA LEU A 213 -18.37 0.77 -8.10
C LEU A 213 -16.86 0.59 -8.24
N LEU A 214 -16.28 -0.49 -7.71
CA LEU A 214 -14.83 -0.69 -7.71
C LEU A 214 -14.34 -0.99 -9.14
N ASP A 215 -13.51 -0.09 -9.65
CA ASP A 215 -12.84 -0.18 -10.94
C ASP A 215 -11.35 0.12 -10.75
N GLY A 216 -10.47 -0.74 -11.30
CA GLY A 216 -9.04 -0.62 -11.11
C GLY A 216 -8.49 0.72 -11.59
N HIS A 217 -8.92 1.20 -12.75
CA HIS A 217 -8.40 2.47 -13.29
C HIS A 217 -8.85 3.69 -12.48
N LYS A 218 -10.00 3.61 -11.78
CA LYS A 218 -10.49 4.69 -10.93
C LYS A 218 -9.87 4.65 -9.54
N LEU A 219 -9.75 3.45 -8.96
CA LEU A 219 -9.15 3.25 -7.64
C LEU A 219 -7.69 3.69 -7.62
N PHE A 220 -6.89 3.24 -8.58
CA PHE A 220 -5.45 3.52 -8.64
C PHE A 220 -5.11 4.91 -9.19
N ASP A 221 -6.11 5.68 -9.66
CA ASP A 221 -5.98 7.10 -10.05
C ASP A 221 -6.29 8.06 -8.89
N SER A 222 -6.54 7.55 -7.68
CA SER A 222 -6.68 8.34 -6.45
C SER A 222 -5.35 8.96 -5.99
N LEU A 223 -5.39 9.93 -5.08
CA LEU A 223 -4.17 10.54 -4.51
C LEU A 223 -3.49 9.62 -3.49
N TRP A 224 -4.30 8.86 -2.77
CA TRP A 224 -3.89 7.84 -1.83
C TRP A 224 -4.96 6.76 -1.86
N HIS A 225 -4.54 5.50 -1.85
CA HIS A 225 -5.44 4.37 -1.69
C HIS A 225 -4.79 3.25 -0.89
N GLY A 226 -5.62 2.53 -0.17
CA GLY A 226 -5.24 1.30 0.52
C GLY A 226 -6.31 0.24 0.31
N MET A 227 -5.89 -1.01 0.16
CA MET A 227 -6.77 -2.17 0.21
C MET A 227 -6.24 -3.16 1.24
N SER A 228 -7.14 -3.69 2.08
CA SER A 228 -6.80 -4.62 3.15
C SER A 228 -7.65 -5.88 3.07
N VAL A 229 -7.03 -7.01 3.37
CA VAL A 229 -7.68 -8.30 3.55
C VAL A 229 -7.22 -8.82 4.91
N ASP A 230 -8.09 -8.71 5.90
CA ASP A 230 -7.84 -9.10 7.27
C ASP A 230 -8.74 -10.30 7.61
N VAL A 231 -8.15 -11.42 8.01
CA VAL A 231 -8.85 -12.61 8.48
C VAL A 231 -8.52 -12.84 9.94
N HIS A 232 -9.57 -12.92 10.75
CA HIS A 232 -9.48 -13.17 12.17
C HIS A 232 -10.20 -14.46 12.54
N THR A 233 -9.55 -15.26 13.38
CA THR A 233 -10.16 -16.47 13.96
C THR A 233 -10.65 -16.16 15.36
N GLU A 234 -11.95 -16.26 15.57
CA GLU A 234 -12.55 -16.13 16.90
C GLU A 234 -13.17 -17.47 17.30
N CYS A 235 -12.90 -17.92 18.53
CA CYS A 235 -13.40 -19.18 19.05
C CYS A 235 -14.29 -18.95 20.27
N ASN A 236 -15.44 -19.61 20.29
CA ASN A 236 -16.32 -19.65 21.45
C ASN A 236 -15.76 -20.60 22.52
N SER A 237 -16.26 -20.46 23.75
CA SER A 237 -15.92 -21.33 24.88
C SER A 237 -16.17 -22.81 24.63
N ASP A 238 -17.08 -23.12 23.72
CA ASP A 238 -17.54 -24.47 23.39
C ASP A 238 -16.62 -25.18 22.37
N GLY A 239 -15.57 -24.50 21.90
CA GLY A 239 -14.57 -25.05 20.97
C GLY A 239 -14.94 -24.93 19.48
N GLU A 240 -16.08 -24.29 19.18
CA GLU A 240 -16.43 -23.87 17.83
C GLU A 240 -15.79 -22.52 17.50
N CYS A 241 -15.16 -22.44 16.33
CA CYS A 241 -14.50 -21.23 15.85
C CYS A 241 -15.14 -20.74 14.55
N PHE A 242 -15.05 -19.44 14.29
CA PHE A 242 -15.51 -18.81 13.08
C PHE A 242 -14.39 -17.91 12.51
N LEU A 243 -14.28 -17.87 11.19
CA LEU A 243 -13.40 -16.97 10.47
C LEU A 243 -14.18 -15.72 10.09
N LYS A 244 -13.71 -14.57 10.55
CA LYS A 244 -14.18 -13.26 10.12
C LYS A 244 -13.23 -12.72 9.08
N LEU A 245 -13.73 -12.50 7.87
CA LEU A 245 -13.01 -11.81 6.81
C LEU A 245 -13.51 -10.37 6.74
N HIS A 246 -12.62 -9.43 7.01
CA HIS A 246 -12.82 -8.01 6.81
C HIS A 246 -11.98 -7.53 5.64
N GLN A 247 -12.63 -6.98 4.62
CA GLN A 247 -11.97 -6.40 3.47
C GLN A 247 -12.27 -4.92 3.40
N THR A 248 -11.24 -4.10 3.27
CA THR A 248 -11.41 -2.63 3.17
C THR A 248 -10.76 -2.09 1.91
N VAL A 249 -11.36 -1.05 1.33
CA VAL A 249 -10.73 -0.20 0.33
C VAL A 249 -10.94 1.25 0.74
N TYR A 250 -9.86 1.96 1.01
CA TYR A 250 -9.89 3.39 1.26
C TYR A 250 -9.27 4.13 0.09
N GLN A 251 -9.82 5.29 -0.26
CA GLN A 251 -9.24 6.15 -1.27
C GLN A 251 -9.53 7.63 -1.03
N ILE A 252 -8.56 8.47 -1.39
CA ILE A 252 -8.70 9.92 -1.47
C ILE A 252 -8.81 10.33 -2.94
N ILE A 253 -10.02 10.70 -3.34
CA ILE A 253 -10.31 11.11 -4.71
C ILE A 253 -10.17 12.62 -4.83
N ASP A 254 -9.50 13.07 -5.88
CA ASP A 254 -9.58 14.46 -6.34
C ASP A 254 -10.77 14.61 -7.29
N ILE A 255 -11.80 15.33 -6.83
CA ILE A 255 -13.10 15.44 -7.52
C ILE A 255 -12.90 16.15 -8.87
N ILE A 256 -12.17 17.27 -8.88
CA ILE A 256 -11.94 18.07 -10.10
C ILE A 256 -11.12 17.28 -11.11
N ARG A 257 -10.05 16.60 -10.66
CA ARG A 257 -9.24 15.75 -11.54
C ARG A 257 -10.09 14.65 -12.16
N SER A 258 -10.95 14.01 -11.37
CA SER A 258 -11.81 12.91 -11.82
C SER A 258 -12.82 13.36 -12.87
N MET A 259 -13.47 14.52 -12.64
CA MET A 259 -14.42 15.11 -13.59
C MET A 259 -13.73 15.53 -14.89
N ARG A 260 -12.58 16.23 -14.78
CA ARG A 260 -11.80 16.67 -15.95
C ARG A 260 -11.40 15.49 -16.84
N LYS A 261 -10.96 14.38 -16.25
CA LYS A 261 -10.55 13.19 -17.01
C LYS A 261 -11.68 12.58 -17.83
N ARG A 262 -12.93 12.68 -17.33
CA ARG A 262 -14.13 12.24 -18.06
C ARG A 262 -14.43 13.13 -19.26
N VAL A 263 -14.24 14.45 -19.12
CA VAL A 263 -14.54 15.44 -20.18
C VAL A 263 -13.42 15.54 -21.22
N GLU A 264 -12.16 15.62 -20.79
CA GLU A 264 -11.01 15.94 -21.64
C GLU A 264 -10.15 14.71 -22.05
N GLY A 265 -10.38 13.57 -21.38
CA GLY A 265 -9.63 12.32 -21.52
C GLY A 265 -8.51 12.14 -20.49
N GLY A 266 -7.76 11.04 -20.61
CA GLY A 266 -6.71 10.64 -19.66
C GLY A 266 -5.48 11.54 -19.63
N ILE A 267 -5.19 12.23 -20.74
CA ILE A 267 -3.98 13.06 -20.89
C ILE A 267 -4.33 14.50 -20.51
N PRO A 268 -3.68 15.09 -19.48
CA PRO A 268 -3.87 16.49 -19.14
C PRO A 268 -3.49 17.37 -20.32
N LYS A 269 -4.45 18.20 -20.77
CA LYS A 269 -4.21 19.22 -21.79
C LYS A 269 -4.07 20.57 -21.09
N PRO A 270 -3.18 21.46 -21.57
CA PRO A 270 -3.12 22.82 -21.03
C PRO A 270 -4.47 23.50 -21.23
N THR A 271 -4.99 24.12 -20.17
CA THR A 271 -6.24 24.87 -20.24
C THR A 271 -6.08 26.01 -21.26
N PRO A 272 -6.97 26.11 -22.27
CA PRO A 272 -6.94 27.20 -23.22
C PRO A 272 -7.00 28.58 -22.52
N GLY A 273 -6.33 29.58 -23.08
CA GLY A 273 -6.19 30.91 -22.44
C GLY A 273 -7.51 31.58 -22.07
N ASN A 274 -8.56 31.36 -22.86
CA ASN A 274 -9.92 31.87 -22.61
C ASN A 274 -10.66 31.16 -21.47
N MET A 275 -10.19 29.98 -21.04
CA MET A 275 -10.77 29.20 -19.94
C MET A 275 -9.91 29.29 -18.65
N LEU A 276 -8.84 30.10 -18.66
CA LEU A 276 -8.03 30.33 -17.48
C LEU A 276 -8.86 31.09 -16.42
N ARG A 277 -8.81 30.60 -15.19
CA ARG A 277 -9.49 31.22 -14.05
C ARG A 277 -8.55 32.24 -13.43
N CYS A 278 -8.76 33.51 -13.78
CA CYS A 278 -7.89 34.62 -13.39
C CYS A 278 -8.53 35.52 -12.33
N ASP A 279 -7.74 35.94 -11.35
CA ASP A 279 -8.14 36.92 -10.35
C ASP A 279 -8.15 38.32 -10.99
N THR A 280 -9.35 38.86 -11.16
CA THR A 280 -9.58 40.18 -11.79
C THR A 280 -9.24 41.35 -10.87
N ASN A 281 -8.99 41.11 -9.58
CA ASN A 281 -8.54 42.16 -8.65
C ASN A 281 -7.05 42.49 -8.82
N LYS A 282 -6.28 41.62 -9.49
CA LYS A 282 -4.87 41.82 -9.82
C LYS A 282 -4.72 42.24 -11.28
N THR A 283 -3.50 42.56 -11.70
CA THR A 283 -3.25 42.93 -13.11
C THR A 283 -3.66 41.79 -14.04
N PHE A 284 -4.69 42.04 -14.85
CA PHE A 284 -5.26 41.06 -15.77
C PHE A 284 -5.21 41.62 -17.20
N ASN A 285 -4.51 40.93 -18.09
CA ASN A 285 -4.46 41.24 -19.52
C ASN A 285 -4.17 39.95 -20.32
N ILE A 286 -4.11 40.06 -21.65
CA ILE A 286 -3.88 38.90 -22.55
C ILE A 286 -2.55 38.14 -22.28
N TRP A 287 -1.60 38.76 -21.57
CA TRP A 287 -0.30 38.20 -21.23
C TRP A 287 -0.16 37.84 -19.75
N GLN A 288 -1.06 38.31 -18.89
CA GLN A 288 -0.96 38.21 -17.44
C GLN A 288 -2.30 37.76 -16.83
N CYS A 289 -2.27 36.57 -16.23
CA CYS A 289 -3.39 35.98 -15.51
C CYS A 289 -2.86 35.44 -14.17
N PHE A 290 -3.28 36.06 -13.07
CA PHE A 290 -3.02 35.50 -11.74
C PHE A 290 -4.04 34.39 -11.46
N PRO A 291 -3.61 33.14 -11.23
CA PRO A 291 -4.54 32.02 -11.13
C PRO A 291 -5.40 32.12 -9.86
N LEU A 292 -6.71 31.93 -10.02
CA LEU A 292 -7.63 31.66 -8.91
C LEU A 292 -7.48 30.21 -8.44
N GLY A 293 -7.73 29.98 -7.15
CA GLY A 293 -7.85 28.63 -6.59
C GLY A 293 -9.02 27.86 -7.19
N ASP A 294 -9.12 26.57 -6.90
CA ASP A 294 -10.16 25.66 -7.40
C ASP A 294 -11.61 26.19 -7.23
N PRO A 295 -12.57 25.79 -8.07
CA PRO A 295 -13.95 26.23 -7.94
C PRO A 295 -14.53 25.78 -6.60
N ILE A 296 -15.33 26.67 -6.02
CA ILE A 296 -15.97 26.51 -4.71
C ILE A 296 -17.38 25.94 -4.87
N GLU A 297 -18.07 26.30 -5.96
CA GLU A 297 -19.33 25.68 -6.37
C GLU A 297 -19.04 24.38 -7.12
N LEU A 298 -19.65 23.29 -6.69
CA LEU A 298 -19.40 21.96 -7.25
C LEU A 298 -20.67 21.12 -7.31
N GLU A 299 -20.78 20.35 -8.38
CA GLU A 299 -21.83 19.35 -8.59
C GLU A 299 -21.20 18.08 -9.17
N TRP A 300 -21.40 16.95 -8.51
CA TRP A 300 -20.85 15.66 -8.92
C TRP A 300 -21.71 14.50 -8.42
N SER A 301 -21.57 13.31 -9.01
CA SER A 301 -22.24 12.09 -8.56
C SER A 301 -21.28 10.88 -8.53
N LEU A 302 -21.71 9.75 -7.97
CA LEU A 302 -20.88 8.53 -7.98
C LEU A 302 -20.62 8.05 -9.40
N GLU A 303 -21.59 8.18 -10.31
CA GLU A 303 -21.37 7.88 -11.72
C GLU A 303 -20.28 8.77 -12.32
N THR A 304 -20.24 10.06 -11.97
CA THR A 304 -19.20 10.96 -12.49
C THR A 304 -17.79 10.58 -12.00
N LEU A 305 -17.66 10.15 -10.74
CA LEU A 305 -16.38 9.78 -10.13
C LEU A 305 -15.91 8.39 -10.59
N TYR A 306 -16.76 7.38 -10.39
CA TYR A 306 -16.46 5.97 -10.63
C TYR A 306 -16.75 5.50 -12.05
N GLY A 307 -17.53 6.26 -12.83
CA GLY A 307 -17.97 5.85 -14.17
C GLY A 307 -19.02 4.74 -14.18
N ARG A 308 -19.55 4.38 -13.01
CA ARG A 308 -20.50 3.28 -12.79
C ARG A 308 -21.52 3.67 -11.73
N LEU A 309 -22.70 3.05 -11.82
CA LEU A 309 -23.77 3.13 -10.83
C LEU A 309 -23.67 1.94 -9.87
N ILE A 310 -24.26 2.08 -8.67
CA ILE A 310 -24.40 0.94 -7.76
C ILE A 310 -25.48 0.00 -8.30
N LYS A 311 -25.13 -1.25 -8.58
CA LYS A 311 -26.03 -2.25 -9.15
C LYS A 311 -26.76 -3.04 -8.06
N GLY A 312 -27.92 -2.55 -7.63
CA GLY A 312 -28.80 -3.21 -6.67
C GLY A 312 -28.16 -3.48 -5.31
N ALA A 313 -28.88 -4.20 -4.46
CA ALA A 313 -28.35 -4.76 -3.22
C ALA A 313 -27.36 -5.90 -3.52
N ALA A 314 -26.49 -6.24 -2.57
CA ALA A 314 -25.64 -7.43 -2.69
C ALA A 314 -26.45 -8.73 -2.67
N PHE A 315 -27.48 -8.80 -1.81
CA PHE A 315 -28.43 -9.90 -1.70
C PHE A 315 -29.84 -9.36 -1.56
N GLU A 316 -30.77 -9.86 -2.38
CA GLU A 316 -32.16 -9.36 -2.44
C GLU A 316 -32.98 -9.73 -1.19
N ASP A 317 -32.60 -10.80 -0.50
CA ASP A 317 -33.38 -11.36 0.62
C ASP A 317 -33.27 -10.54 1.92
N ASN A 318 -32.31 -9.60 2.01
CA ASN A 318 -32.06 -8.87 3.25
C ASN A 318 -31.74 -7.38 2.99
N PRO A 319 -32.65 -6.45 3.35
CA PRO A 319 -32.51 -5.02 3.07
C PRO A 319 -31.37 -4.36 3.85
N ASN A 320 -30.87 -4.99 4.93
CA ASN A 320 -29.84 -4.37 5.77
C ASN A 320 -28.41 -4.73 5.40
N VAL A 321 -28.19 -5.41 4.27
CA VAL A 321 -26.88 -5.87 3.84
C VAL A 321 -26.02 -4.75 3.28
N SER A 322 -26.58 -3.93 2.38
CA SER A 322 -25.84 -2.91 1.63
C SER A 322 -26.24 -1.50 2.11
N LYS A 323 -25.28 -0.76 2.69
CA LYS A 323 -25.54 0.58 3.25
C LYS A 323 -24.58 1.64 2.74
N VAL A 324 -25.09 2.84 2.49
CA VAL A 324 -24.29 4.02 2.14
C VAL A 324 -24.37 5.02 3.29
N ILE A 325 -23.21 5.41 3.81
CA ILE A 325 -23.04 6.35 4.90
C ILE A 325 -22.39 7.61 4.35
N ILE A 326 -23.06 8.75 4.48
CA ILE A 326 -22.59 10.02 3.95
C ILE A 326 -22.37 10.99 5.12
N ASP A 327 -21.13 11.46 5.25
CA ASP A 327 -20.66 12.34 6.31
C ASP A 327 -20.39 13.74 5.73
N VAL A 328 -21.43 14.55 5.61
CA VAL A 328 -21.40 15.89 4.99
C VAL A 328 -21.93 16.96 5.95
N ASP A 329 -21.50 18.20 5.75
CA ASP A 329 -22.07 19.34 6.44
C ASP A 329 -23.43 19.73 5.82
N PRO A 330 -24.55 19.59 6.55
CA PRO A 330 -25.89 19.81 6.01
C PRO A 330 -26.19 21.28 5.70
N SER A 331 -25.36 22.24 6.12
CA SER A 331 -25.59 23.67 5.87
C SER A 331 -25.33 24.09 4.42
N THR A 332 -24.43 23.39 3.72
CA THR A 332 -23.97 23.76 2.37
C THR A 332 -24.08 22.61 1.37
N TRP A 333 -24.04 21.35 1.82
CA TRP A 333 -24.09 20.19 0.95
C TRP A 333 -25.49 19.61 0.84
N ASN A 334 -26.01 19.56 -0.39
CA ASN A 334 -27.25 18.89 -0.72
C ASN A 334 -26.94 17.54 -1.38
N VAL A 335 -27.58 16.48 -0.88
CA VAL A 335 -27.41 15.12 -1.40
C VAL A 335 -28.74 14.59 -1.91
N THR A 336 -28.77 14.14 -3.16
CA THR A 336 -29.92 13.48 -3.77
C THR A 336 -29.59 12.05 -4.13
N LYS A 337 -30.50 11.14 -3.76
CA LYS A 337 -30.48 9.73 -4.15
C LYS A 337 -31.29 9.56 -5.42
N HIS A 338 -30.64 9.08 -6.47
CA HIS A 338 -31.25 8.76 -7.74
C HIS A 338 -31.39 7.25 -7.84
N LYS A 339 -32.60 6.79 -8.14
CA LYS A 339 -32.94 5.39 -8.32
C LYS A 339 -33.46 5.21 -9.74
N GLU A 340 -32.76 4.40 -10.53
CA GLU A 340 -33.02 4.22 -11.95
C GLU A 340 -33.37 2.77 -12.29
N ASN A 341 -34.33 2.62 -13.20
CA ASN A 341 -34.54 1.40 -13.97
C ASN A 341 -34.68 1.74 -15.46
N SER A 342 -34.90 0.75 -16.31
CA SER A 342 -34.98 0.94 -17.77
C SER A 342 -36.15 1.83 -18.26
N LYS A 343 -37.04 2.30 -17.39
CA LYS A 343 -38.25 3.06 -17.73
C LYS A 343 -38.43 4.37 -16.95
N TRP A 344 -37.84 4.52 -15.78
CA TRP A 344 -38.03 5.69 -14.92
C TRP A 344 -36.79 5.98 -14.05
N VAL A 345 -36.70 7.24 -13.61
CA VAL A 345 -35.72 7.73 -12.63
C VAL A 345 -36.49 8.42 -11.49
N ILE A 346 -36.34 7.93 -10.27
CA ILE A 346 -36.87 8.56 -9.06
C ILE A 346 -35.73 9.28 -8.36
N THR A 347 -35.96 10.55 -7.99
CA THR A 347 -34.97 11.37 -7.27
C THR A 347 -35.55 11.79 -5.93
N ASN A 348 -34.89 11.40 -4.85
CA ASN A 348 -35.26 11.76 -3.48
C ASN A 348 -34.12 12.54 -2.83
N SER A 349 -34.42 13.70 -2.24
CA SER A 349 -33.48 14.39 -1.35
C SER A 349 -33.32 13.59 -0.06
N VAL A 350 -32.07 13.40 0.38
CA VAL A 350 -31.78 12.63 1.59
C VAL A 350 -31.31 13.55 2.70
N TYR A 351 -31.83 13.33 3.91
CA TYR A 351 -31.49 14.12 5.09
C TYR A 351 -31.04 13.22 6.25
N ALA A 352 -30.30 13.81 7.17
CA ALA A 352 -29.84 13.16 8.39
C ALA A 352 -31.01 12.92 9.36
N ASN A 353 -31.26 11.66 9.75
CA ASN A 353 -32.27 11.28 10.75
C ASN A 353 -31.63 11.24 12.15
N ASN A 354 -31.69 12.34 12.90
CA ASN A 354 -31.23 12.48 14.29
C ASN A 354 -29.76 12.12 14.60
N THR A 355 -28.98 11.77 13.58
CA THR A 355 -27.55 11.48 13.65
C THR A 355 -26.84 12.40 12.67
N ASP A 356 -25.62 12.83 12.94
CA ASP A 356 -24.89 13.73 12.03
C ASP A 356 -24.55 13.09 10.67
N LYS A 357 -24.90 11.82 10.45
CA LYS A 357 -24.60 11.06 9.23
C LYS A 357 -25.89 10.67 8.53
N ILE A 358 -25.86 10.73 7.21
CA ILE A 358 -26.94 10.20 6.37
C ILE A 358 -26.67 8.72 6.16
N VAL A 359 -27.63 7.85 6.47
CA VAL A 359 -27.52 6.40 6.28
C VAL A 359 -28.65 5.93 5.37
N GLU A 360 -28.30 5.44 4.19
CA GLU A 360 -29.25 4.94 3.20
C GLU A 360 -29.00 3.47 2.92
N ALA A 361 -30.06 2.66 3.01
CA ALA A 361 -30.03 1.25 2.64
C ALA A 361 -30.30 1.06 1.14
N ILE A 362 -29.65 0.05 0.55
CA ILE A 362 -29.81 -0.37 -0.84
C ILE A 362 -30.48 -1.74 -0.84
N ASP A 363 -31.80 -1.75 -1.08
CA ASP A 363 -32.63 -2.92 -0.81
C ASP A 363 -33.18 -3.54 -2.10
N GLU A 364 -33.53 -2.68 -3.06
CA GLU A 364 -34.21 -3.10 -4.28
C GLU A 364 -33.24 -3.23 -5.47
N PRO A 365 -33.51 -4.11 -6.45
CA PRO A 365 -32.61 -4.42 -7.58
C PRO A 365 -32.63 -3.33 -8.67
N PHE A 366 -32.38 -2.08 -8.27
CA PHE A 366 -32.30 -0.92 -9.14
C PHE A 366 -30.87 -0.38 -9.21
N SER A 367 -30.60 0.48 -10.19
CA SER A 367 -29.34 1.22 -10.21
C SER A 367 -29.46 2.44 -9.32
N TYR A 368 -28.49 2.66 -8.43
CA TYR A 368 -28.46 3.81 -7.54
C TYR A 368 -27.29 4.73 -7.87
N ASP A 369 -27.57 6.03 -7.87
CA ASP A 369 -26.56 7.09 -7.86
C ASP A 369 -26.80 8.04 -6.69
N PHE A 370 -25.71 8.60 -6.17
CA PHE A 370 -25.76 9.65 -5.15
C PHE A 370 -25.10 10.89 -5.72
N LYS A 371 -25.89 11.96 -5.83
CA LYS A 371 -25.47 13.23 -6.39
C LYS A 371 -25.32 14.25 -5.28
N PHE A 372 -24.19 14.96 -5.33
CA PHE A 372 -23.75 15.96 -4.38
C PHE A 372 -23.70 17.32 -5.07
N ALA A 373 -24.33 18.32 -4.47
CA ALA A 373 -24.27 19.70 -4.93
C ALA A 373 -23.96 20.62 -3.75
N THR A 374 -23.05 21.58 -3.94
CA THR A 374 -22.70 22.58 -2.94
C THR A 374 -22.40 23.93 -3.58
N THR A 375 -22.80 25.00 -2.90
CA THR A 375 -22.39 26.37 -3.23
C THR A 375 -21.02 26.72 -2.64
N ASN A 376 -20.59 26.01 -1.60
CA ASN A 376 -19.29 26.21 -0.98
C ASN A 376 -18.64 24.91 -0.49
N SER A 377 -17.77 24.35 -1.33
CA SER A 377 -17.01 23.13 -1.06
C SER A 377 -15.90 23.28 -0.01
N SER A 378 -15.57 24.51 0.40
CA SER A 378 -14.60 24.74 1.48
C SER A 378 -15.20 24.51 2.86
N VAL A 379 -16.54 24.58 2.97
CA VAL A 379 -17.26 24.25 4.20
C VAL A 379 -17.43 22.74 4.24
N VAL A 380 -16.67 22.10 5.10
CA VAL A 380 -16.72 20.67 5.37
C VAL A 380 -16.73 20.45 6.87
N LYS A 381 -17.14 19.25 7.30
CA LYS A 381 -17.07 18.88 8.71
C LYS A 381 -15.66 19.03 9.27
N PRO A 382 -15.53 19.44 10.54
CA PRO A 382 -14.23 19.61 11.17
C PRO A 382 -13.46 18.29 11.14
N ILE A 383 -12.18 18.41 10.84
CA ILE A 383 -11.25 17.30 10.76
C ILE A 383 -10.85 16.92 12.18
N GLU A 384 -10.86 15.62 12.48
CA GLU A 384 -10.29 15.12 13.72
C GLU A 384 -8.77 15.01 13.60
N GLU A 385 -8.03 15.73 14.43
CA GLU A 385 -6.58 15.68 14.46
C GLU A 385 -6.08 14.35 15.06
N PRO A 386 -5.01 13.74 14.49
CA PRO A 386 -4.43 12.53 15.05
C PRO A 386 -3.73 12.81 16.38
N PRO A 387 -3.64 11.82 17.28
CA PRO A 387 -3.01 11.99 18.59
C PRO A 387 -1.49 12.25 18.52
N LEU A 388 -0.84 11.91 17.40
CA LEU A 388 0.59 12.08 17.21
C LEU A 388 0.93 12.33 15.73
N HIS A 389 1.83 13.26 15.47
CA HIS A 389 2.44 13.44 14.15
C HIS A 389 3.88 12.94 14.17
N VAL A 390 4.25 12.12 13.18
CA VAL A 390 5.61 11.60 13.06
C VAL A 390 6.14 11.87 11.67
N SER A 391 7.36 12.42 11.63
CA SER A 391 8.11 12.62 10.40
C SER A 391 9.47 11.94 10.52
N ARG A 392 9.93 11.35 9.43
CA ARG A 392 11.14 10.54 9.36
C ARG A 392 11.97 11.03 8.18
N SER A 393 13.28 11.15 8.36
CA SER A 393 14.19 11.68 7.34
C SER A 393 15.58 11.05 7.47
N LEU A 394 16.23 10.81 6.33
CA LEU A 394 17.65 10.44 6.29
C LEU A 394 18.51 11.70 6.46
N THR A 395 19.64 11.56 7.15
CA THR A 395 20.63 12.61 7.37
C THR A 395 22.01 12.13 6.96
N GLY A 396 22.91 13.06 6.61
CA GLY A 396 24.27 12.74 6.17
C GLY A 396 24.39 12.56 4.65
N TYR A 397 25.59 12.79 4.14
CA TYR A 397 25.88 12.81 2.70
C TYR A 397 26.82 11.68 2.24
N SER A 398 27.31 10.85 3.17
CA SER A 398 28.32 9.85 2.88
C SER A 398 27.74 8.59 2.24
N LEU A 399 28.55 7.89 1.47
CA LEU A 399 28.19 6.63 0.81
C LEU A 399 28.38 5.41 1.72
N ASP A 400 29.20 5.53 2.75
CA ASP A 400 29.51 4.51 3.76
C ASP A 400 28.69 4.69 5.04
N ARG A 401 28.40 5.94 5.44
CA ARG A 401 27.63 6.27 6.64
C ARG A 401 26.39 7.11 6.33
N GLY A 402 25.39 6.97 7.18
CA GLY A 402 24.22 7.83 7.21
C GLY A 402 23.71 8.02 8.63
N GLY A 403 22.69 8.83 8.75
CA GLY A 403 21.91 8.93 9.97
C GLY A 403 20.43 8.96 9.67
N LEU A 404 19.64 8.75 10.70
CA LEU A 404 18.20 8.87 10.66
C LEU A 404 17.76 9.87 11.71
N ARG A 405 16.86 10.77 11.32
CA ARG A 405 16.17 11.69 12.21
C ARG A 405 14.67 11.42 12.15
N ILE A 406 14.08 11.20 13.32
CA ILE A 406 12.64 11.06 13.52
C ILE A 406 12.17 12.18 14.43
N ALA A 407 11.08 12.86 14.08
CA ALA A 407 10.47 13.88 14.93
C ALA A 407 9.02 13.48 15.26
N PHE A 408 8.75 13.33 16.55
CA PHE A 408 7.45 13.02 17.14
C PHE A 408 6.86 14.31 17.68
N THR A 409 5.72 14.77 17.16
CA THR A 409 5.04 15.98 17.60
C THR A 409 3.69 15.61 18.20
N ASN A 410 3.47 16.00 19.45
CA ASN A 410 2.22 15.78 20.16
C ASN A 410 1.36 17.06 20.12
N PRO A 411 0.26 17.08 19.33
CA PRO A 411 -0.64 18.24 19.26
C PRO A 411 -1.63 18.30 20.44
N THR A 412 -1.68 17.29 21.29
CA THR A 412 -2.71 17.17 22.33
C THR A 412 -2.28 17.81 23.66
N ASN A 413 -3.26 18.06 24.54
CA ASN A 413 -3.04 18.60 25.88
C ASN A 413 -2.55 17.57 26.90
N LYS A 414 -2.36 16.30 26.50
CA LYS A 414 -1.95 15.21 27.40
C LYS A 414 -0.65 14.60 26.89
N THR A 415 0.09 13.95 27.78
CA THR A 415 1.20 13.10 27.37
C THR A 415 0.65 11.96 26.53
N VAL A 416 1.36 11.60 25.46
CA VAL A 416 0.98 10.50 24.57
C VAL A 416 2.04 9.41 24.69
N GLN A 417 1.61 8.22 25.11
CA GLN A 417 2.42 7.01 25.11
C GLN A 417 2.21 6.22 23.81
N PHE A 418 3.30 5.81 23.18
CA PHE A 418 3.24 5.03 21.94
C PHE A 418 4.41 4.07 21.80
N THR A 419 4.19 3.00 21.03
CA THR A 419 5.25 2.11 20.56
C THR A 419 5.73 2.59 19.20
N TYR A 420 7.04 2.77 19.06
CA TYR A 420 7.73 2.97 17.79
C TYR A 420 8.44 1.67 17.40
N PHE A 421 8.11 1.14 16.23
CA PHE A 421 8.73 -0.03 15.64
C PHE A 421 9.41 0.34 14.33
N GLU A 422 10.67 -0.05 14.19
CA GLU A 422 11.50 0.19 13.02
C GLU A 422 12.22 -1.10 12.63
N SER A 423 12.07 -1.45 11.36
CA SER A 423 12.72 -2.58 10.70
C SER A 423 13.60 -2.01 9.59
N LEU A 424 14.93 -2.12 9.75
CA LEU A 424 15.87 -1.69 8.72
C LEU A 424 16.50 -2.89 8.03
N PRO A 425 16.71 -2.84 6.70
CA PRO A 425 17.43 -3.87 5.97
C PRO A 425 18.79 -4.19 6.61
N TRP A 426 19.25 -5.44 6.44
CA TRP A 426 20.49 -5.89 7.08
C TRP A 426 21.74 -5.07 6.69
N PHE A 427 21.71 -4.46 5.50
CA PHE A 427 22.77 -3.59 5.01
C PHE A 427 22.74 -2.17 5.60
N MET A 428 21.77 -1.85 6.45
CA MET A 428 21.73 -0.64 7.28
C MET A 428 22.03 -1.02 8.74
N ARG A 429 23.30 -0.93 9.13
CA ARG A 429 23.73 -1.33 10.48
C ARG A 429 23.59 -0.15 11.45
N LEU A 430 22.56 -0.20 12.31
CA LEU A 430 22.31 0.84 13.31
C LEU A 430 23.35 0.87 14.44
N TYR A 431 23.74 2.06 14.85
CA TYR A 431 24.51 2.30 16.07
C TYR A 431 23.64 2.88 17.18
N ILE A 432 23.08 2.02 18.04
CA ILE A 432 22.27 2.47 19.19
C ILE A 432 23.06 3.37 20.15
N SER A 433 24.40 3.25 20.19
CA SER A 433 25.28 4.13 20.97
C SER A 433 25.26 5.60 20.53
N THR A 434 24.77 5.89 19.32
CA THR A 434 24.68 7.25 18.76
C THR A 434 23.28 7.85 18.90
N LEU A 435 22.35 7.14 19.55
CA LEU A 435 21.01 7.62 19.81
C LEU A 435 21.07 8.92 20.62
N LYS A 436 20.43 9.97 20.13
CA LYS A 436 20.26 11.25 20.81
C LYS A 436 18.79 11.66 20.76
N LEU A 437 18.30 12.23 21.86
CA LEU A 437 16.97 12.79 21.97
C LEU A 437 17.07 14.29 22.21
N ASN A 438 16.30 15.07 21.46
CA ASN A 438 16.21 16.52 21.61
C ASN A 438 14.74 16.91 21.75
N LEU A 439 14.40 17.59 22.84
CA LEU A 439 13.05 18.12 23.04
C LEU A 439 13.00 19.57 22.59
N ALA A 440 12.01 19.92 21.77
CA ALA A 440 11.68 21.28 21.43
C ALA A 440 10.23 21.56 21.81
N ASP A 441 9.97 22.65 22.52
CA ASP A 441 8.60 23.11 22.78
C ASP A 441 8.01 23.68 21.49
N ALA A 442 6.73 23.39 21.20
CA ALA A 442 6.08 23.76 19.94
C ALA A 442 6.01 25.29 19.67
N GLN A 443 6.41 26.13 20.64
CA GLN A 443 6.43 27.60 20.54
C GLN A 443 7.73 28.15 19.92
N GLY A 444 8.71 27.32 19.55
CA GLY A 444 9.98 27.74 18.94
C GLY A 444 9.96 27.90 17.40
N GLY A 445 8.93 28.53 16.85
CA GLY A 445 8.85 28.84 15.42
C GLY A 445 9.74 30.03 15.05
N GLY A 446 11.01 29.79 14.73
CA GLY A 446 11.92 30.80 14.21
C GLY A 446 11.38 31.40 12.90
N SER A 447 10.90 32.63 12.98
CA SER A 447 10.72 33.51 11.82
C SER A 447 12.10 33.90 11.30
N SER A 448 12.61 33.16 10.32
CA SER A 448 13.72 33.61 9.49
C SER A 448 13.25 34.78 8.61
N SER A 449 13.18 35.95 9.22
CA SER A 449 13.09 37.22 8.50
C SER A 449 14.43 37.44 7.80
N SER A 450 14.39 37.31 6.47
CA SER A 450 15.42 37.75 5.54
C SER A 450 15.63 39.25 5.69
N SER A 451 16.65 39.64 6.46
CA SER A 451 17.17 41.00 6.46
C SER A 451 18.25 41.11 5.38
N ASN A 452 17.93 41.89 4.35
CA ASN A 452 18.85 42.33 3.30
C ASN A 452 20.05 43.04 3.92
N SER A 453 21.26 42.54 3.66
CA SER A 453 22.50 43.26 3.91
C SER A 453 22.77 44.24 2.76
N SER A 454 22.38 45.51 2.93
CA SER A 454 22.97 46.61 2.18
C SER A 454 24.21 47.12 2.90
N ASN A 455 25.37 46.91 2.27
CA ASN A 455 26.65 47.49 2.60
C ASN A 455 26.58 49.02 2.66
N SER A 456 27.05 49.63 3.76
CA SER A 456 27.67 50.95 3.71
C SER A 456 28.69 51.09 4.84
N ASN A 457 29.91 51.46 4.43
CA ASN A 457 31.04 51.82 5.29
C ASN A 457 30.73 53.06 6.13
N ASN A 458 31.23 53.12 7.37
CA ASN A 458 32.09 54.20 7.82
C ASN A 458 32.72 53.95 9.20
N ASN A 459 33.96 54.44 9.33
CA ASN A 459 34.87 54.35 10.47
C ASN A 459 34.36 55.04 11.74
N SER A 460 34.76 54.51 12.91
CA SER A 460 35.71 55.15 13.86
C SER A 460 35.42 54.85 15.34
N SER A 461 36.45 54.31 16.00
CA SER A 461 36.89 54.50 17.40
C SER A 461 35.93 54.37 18.60
N SER A 462 36.31 53.41 19.47
CA SER A 462 36.45 53.56 20.93
C SER A 462 35.19 53.71 21.79
N ASN A 463 34.77 52.64 22.46
CA ASN A 463 34.99 52.48 23.90
C ASN A 463 34.31 51.21 24.45
N ASN A 464 35.02 50.60 25.41
CA ASN A 464 34.56 49.53 26.28
C ASN A 464 33.21 49.86 26.93
N ASN A 465 32.30 48.89 26.93
CA ASN A 465 31.62 48.47 28.14
C ASN A 465 30.99 47.08 27.99
N ASN A 466 31.27 46.26 29.00
CA ASN A 466 30.76 44.91 29.19
C ASN A 466 29.24 44.88 29.25
N SER A 467 28.62 44.07 28.40
CA SER A 467 27.39 43.36 28.71
C SER A 467 27.34 42.09 27.88
N SER A 468 27.91 41.02 28.41
CA SER A 468 27.78 39.66 27.90
C SER A 468 26.33 39.19 28.03
N ASN A 469 25.51 39.52 27.03
CA ASN A 469 24.23 38.86 26.79
C ASN A 469 24.51 37.55 26.03
N ASN A 470 24.59 36.46 26.78
CA ASN A 470 24.53 35.11 26.24
C ASN A 470 23.11 34.83 25.71
N ASN A 471 22.84 35.19 24.46
CA ASN A 471 21.75 34.56 23.70
C ASN A 471 22.26 33.22 23.17
N SER A 472 22.35 32.22 24.04
CA SER A 472 22.45 30.83 23.62
C SER A 472 21.05 30.39 23.20
N SER A 473 20.82 30.30 21.89
CA SER A 473 19.76 29.48 21.31
C SER A 473 19.96 28.04 21.80
N SER A 474 19.22 27.67 22.84
CA SER A 474 19.35 26.42 23.59
C SER A 474 18.80 25.25 22.78
N ASN A 475 19.66 24.66 21.93
CA ASN A 475 19.55 23.26 21.54
C ASN A 475 19.86 22.42 22.78
N ASN A 476 18.84 22.17 23.61
CA ASN A 476 18.96 21.31 24.77
C ASN A 476 19.02 19.84 24.29
N ASN A 477 20.23 19.38 23.97
CA ASN A 477 20.49 17.94 23.86
C ASN A 477 20.14 17.32 25.22
N VAL A 478 19.23 16.35 25.24
CA VAL A 478 18.82 15.67 26.46
C VAL A 478 20.00 14.83 26.95
N GLU A 479 20.44 15.02 28.20
CA GLU A 479 21.53 14.21 28.76
C GLU A 479 21.11 12.73 28.91
N PRO A 480 22.04 11.76 28.92
CA PRO A 480 21.71 10.32 28.97
C PRO A 480 20.87 9.90 30.18
N LYS A 481 20.92 10.64 31.30
CA LYS A 481 20.08 10.40 32.48
C LYS A 481 18.60 10.75 32.23
N ASP A 482 18.35 11.70 31.35
CA ASP A 482 17.01 12.18 31.00
C ASP A 482 16.38 11.37 29.84
N GLU A 483 17.14 10.51 29.15
CA GLU A 483 16.58 9.59 28.13
C GLU A 483 15.51 8.66 28.72
N SER A 484 15.72 8.20 29.96
CA SER A 484 14.79 7.33 30.70
C SER A 484 13.41 7.97 30.94
N ARG A 485 13.32 9.30 30.86
CA ARG A 485 12.05 10.02 30.94
C ARG A 485 11.17 9.72 29.73
N PHE A 486 11.77 9.65 28.54
CA PHE A 486 11.07 9.54 27.27
C PHE A 486 10.99 8.10 26.75
N ILE A 487 12.05 7.30 26.91
CA ILE A 487 12.08 5.90 26.50
C ILE A 487 11.86 5.03 27.74
N LYS A 488 10.72 4.34 27.82
CA LYS A 488 10.37 3.44 28.93
C LYS A 488 10.93 2.04 28.73
N GLU A 489 10.76 1.50 27.53
CA GLU A 489 11.22 0.16 27.18
C GLU A 489 11.95 0.19 25.85
N ARG A 490 12.98 -0.64 25.74
CA ARG A 490 13.80 -0.79 24.53
C ARG A 490 13.97 -2.26 24.23
N TYR A 491 13.58 -2.66 23.03
CA TYR A 491 13.94 -3.94 22.47
C TYR A 491 14.70 -3.72 21.17
N TYR A 492 15.96 -4.15 21.16
CA TYR A 492 16.82 -4.05 19.98
C TYR A 492 17.39 -5.42 19.64
N ARG A 493 17.28 -5.78 18.37
CA ARG A 493 17.89 -6.97 17.81
C ARG A 493 18.70 -6.54 16.57
N PRO A 494 20.04 -6.65 16.61
CA PRO A 494 20.89 -6.16 15.52
C PRO A 494 20.66 -6.96 14.23
N SER A 495 20.97 -6.36 13.09
CA SER A 495 20.97 -7.06 11.81
C SER A 495 22.06 -8.14 11.74
N LEU A 496 21.84 -9.12 10.89
CA LEU A 496 22.84 -10.09 10.46
C LEU A 496 22.86 -10.10 8.94
N ASP A 497 24.04 -9.95 8.35
CA ASP A 497 24.20 -9.87 6.90
C ASP A 497 23.49 -11.02 6.19
N ARG A 498 22.58 -10.68 5.25
CA ARG A 498 21.80 -11.63 4.42
C ARG A 498 20.94 -12.64 5.20
N ALA A 499 20.76 -12.45 6.50
CA ALA A 499 20.06 -13.42 7.35
C ALA A 499 18.94 -12.81 8.18
N ARG A 500 19.06 -11.54 8.59
CA ARG A 500 18.06 -10.90 9.45
C ARG A 500 18.12 -9.37 9.36
N PRO A 501 16.98 -8.67 9.31
CA PRO A 501 16.96 -7.21 9.38
C PRO A 501 17.32 -6.73 10.79
N SER A 502 17.61 -5.43 10.91
CA SER A 502 17.72 -4.81 12.22
C SER A 502 16.33 -4.44 12.73
N HIS A 503 16.08 -4.74 14.00
CA HIS A 503 14.77 -4.58 14.62
C HIS A 503 14.92 -3.73 15.87
N LEU A 504 14.23 -2.58 15.88
CA LEU A 504 14.21 -1.63 16.98
C LEU A 504 12.76 -1.37 17.39
N GLU A 505 12.45 -1.62 18.65
CA GLU A 505 11.19 -1.28 19.29
C GLU A 505 11.45 -0.40 20.51
N LEU A 506 10.75 0.72 20.59
CA LEU A 506 10.83 1.68 21.68
C LEU A 506 9.42 1.99 22.17
N VAL A 507 9.17 1.82 23.46
CA VAL A 507 7.99 2.39 24.11
C VAL A 507 8.36 3.78 24.58
N MET A 508 7.72 4.79 24.01
CA MET A 508 8.07 6.19 24.21
C MET A 508 6.89 7.02 24.69
N GLU A 509 7.20 8.11 25.39
CA GLU A 509 6.24 9.11 25.84
C GLU A 509 6.67 10.50 25.39
N VAL A 510 5.74 11.25 24.80
CA VAL A 510 5.97 12.64 24.38
C VAL A 510 5.02 13.56 25.14
N PRO A 511 5.54 14.58 25.87
CA PRO A 511 4.72 15.55 26.58
C PRO A 511 3.76 16.33 25.67
N ALA A 512 2.69 16.88 26.26
CA ALA A 512 1.74 17.76 25.57
C ALA A 512 2.44 18.93 24.85
N HIS A 513 1.98 19.27 23.64
CA HIS A 513 2.47 20.41 22.84
C HIS A 513 3.99 20.48 22.66
N SER A 514 4.63 19.32 22.54
CA SER A 514 6.08 19.23 22.38
C SER A 514 6.47 18.37 21.17
N THR A 515 7.67 18.63 20.66
CA THR A 515 8.29 17.84 19.60
C THR A 515 9.56 17.18 20.14
N LEU A 516 9.56 15.85 20.18
CA LEU A 516 10.73 15.05 20.50
C LEU A 516 11.41 14.61 19.19
N ALA A 517 12.66 15.02 18.98
CA ALA A 517 13.48 14.57 17.88
C ALA A 517 14.45 13.48 18.34
N MET A 518 14.37 12.30 17.72
CA MET A 518 15.28 11.18 17.90
C MET A 518 16.23 11.08 16.71
N THR A 519 17.53 10.97 16.96
CA THR A 519 18.54 10.79 15.91
C THR A 519 19.48 9.65 16.23
N TYR A 520 19.86 8.86 15.23
CA TYR A 520 20.91 7.85 15.34
C TYR A 520 21.64 7.66 14.01
N GLU A 521 22.87 7.16 14.07
CA GLU A 521 23.72 6.88 12.91
C GLU A 521 23.65 5.41 12.51
N PHE A 522 23.92 5.13 11.23
CA PHE A 522 24.04 3.78 10.69
C PHE A 522 25.12 3.70 9.60
N ASP A 523 25.71 2.53 9.45
CA ASP A 523 26.62 2.22 8.34
C ASP A 523 25.86 1.53 7.20
N LYS A 524 26.32 1.76 5.97
CA LYS A 524 25.82 1.18 4.72
C LYS A 524 26.77 0.05 4.30
N SER A 525 26.31 -1.19 4.36
CA SER A 525 27.07 -2.35 3.91
C SER A 525 27.17 -2.40 2.38
N LEU A 526 28.30 -2.87 1.87
CA LEU A 526 28.47 -3.14 0.45
C LEU A 526 27.63 -4.35 0.03
N LEU A 527 26.89 -4.16 -1.06
CA LEU A 527 26.10 -5.20 -1.68
C LEU A 527 26.88 -5.89 -2.81
N LEU A 528 26.57 -7.16 -3.04
CA LEU A 528 27.02 -7.89 -4.22
C LEU A 528 26.28 -7.36 -5.46
N TYR A 529 26.90 -7.46 -6.63
CA TYR A 529 26.29 -7.07 -7.92
C TYR A 529 24.86 -7.61 -8.09
N ARG A 530 24.61 -8.85 -7.66
CA ARG A 530 23.30 -9.54 -7.81
C ARG A 530 22.23 -9.06 -6.82
N GLU A 531 22.62 -8.30 -5.81
CA GLU A 531 21.72 -7.80 -4.76
C GLU A 531 21.14 -6.42 -5.12
N TYR A 532 21.67 -5.77 -6.15
CA TYR A 532 21.10 -4.53 -6.66
C TYR A 532 19.83 -4.79 -7.47
N PRO A 533 18.81 -3.92 -7.34
CA PRO A 533 17.67 -3.96 -8.24
C PRO A 533 18.12 -3.66 -9.69
N PRO A 534 17.30 -4.01 -10.70
CA PRO A 534 17.62 -3.74 -12.11
C PRO A 534 17.97 -2.27 -12.40
N ASP A 535 17.37 -1.33 -11.65
CA ASP A 535 17.75 0.09 -11.64
C ASP A 535 18.43 0.44 -10.31
N ALA A 536 19.74 0.18 -10.24
CA ALA A 536 20.54 0.46 -9.06
C ALA A 536 20.64 1.95 -8.71
N ASN A 537 20.44 2.85 -9.68
CA ASN A 537 20.54 4.30 -9.48
C ASN A 537 19.32 4.87 -8.75
N HIS A 538 18.18 4.16 -8.79
CA HIS A 538 16.98 4.55 -8.04
C HIS A 538 17.24 4.54 -6.53
N GLY A 539 18.03 3.56 -6.04
CA GLY A 539 18.24 3.32 -4.62
C GLY A 539 17.32 2.22 -4.08
N PHE A 540 17.26 2.11 -2.75
CA PHE A 540 16.49 1.09 -2.04
C PHE A 540 15.41 1.76 -1.18
N ASP A 541 14.17 1.31 -1.30
CA ASP A 541 13.13 1.73 -0.37
C ASP A 541 13.32 1.06 0.99
N VAL A 542 13.41 1.88 2.02
CA VAL A 542 13.42 1.48 3.41
C VAL A 542 12.00 1.43 3.92
N GLU A 543 11.70 0.35 4.62
CA GLU A 543 10.40 0.08 5.20
C GLU A 543 9.88 1.26 6.06
N PRO A 544 8.59 1.60 5.95
CA PRO A 544 7.91 2.49 6.89
C PRO A 544 8.02 2.04 8.35
N ALA A 545 8.22 2.98 9.27
CA ALA A 545 8.14 2.70 10.70
C ALA A 545 6.67 2.58 11.12
N VAL A 546 6.38 1.69 12.07
CA VAL A 546 5.03 1.48 12.63
C VAL A 546 4.92 2.23 13.96
N ILE A 547 3.87 3.02 14.10
CA ILE A 547 3.55 3.74 15.33
C ILE A 547 2.20 3.28 15.85
N ILE A 548 2.18 2.88 17.13
CA ILE A 548 0.97 2.47 17.83
C ILE A 548 0.81 3.33 19.07
N VAL A 549 -0.24 4.15 19.09
CA VAL A 549 -0.63 4.95 20.24
C VAL A 549 -1.54 4.12 21.14
N LYS A 550 -1.16 3.98 22.41
CA LYS A 550 -1.90 3.21 23.40
C LYS A 550 -2.60 4.13 24.38
N ASP A 551 -3.74 3.70 24.89
CA ASP A 551 -4.35 4.36 26.04
C ASP A 551 -3.57 4.01 27.31
N GLU A 552 -3.31 5.02 28.15
CA GLU A 552 -2.59 4.83 29.41
C GLU A 552 -3.38 3.97 30.41
N ARG A 553 -4.73 3.97 30.31
CA ARG A 553 -5.60 3.30 31.28
C ARG A 553 -6.01 1.90 30.87
N SER A 554 -6.49 1.74 29.63
CA SER A 554 -6.94 0.41 29.14
C SER A 554 -5.80 -0.41 28.55
N GLY A 555 -4.69 0.23 28.13
CA GLY A 555 -3.63 -0.42 27.36
C GLY A 555 -4.05 -0.82 25.94
N GLU A 556 -5.27 -0.47 25.51
CA GLU A 556 -5.76 -0.72 24.17
C GLU A 556 -5.16 0.27 23.17
N THR A 557 -5.04 -0.16 21.92
CA THR A 557 -4.58 0.73 20.84
C THR A 557 -5.68 1.72 20.47
N ILE A 558 -5.37 3.00 20.60
CA ILE A 558 -6.26 4.10 20.20
C ILE A 558 -6.10 4.38 18.71
N TYR A 559 -4.85 4.38 18.23
CA TYR A 559 -4.50 4.81 16.88
C TYR A 559 -3.21 4.15 16.39
N GLU A 560 -3.21 3.68 15.16
CA GLU A 560 -2.06 3.05 14.52
C GLU A 560 -1.81 3.69 13.16
N PHE A 561 -0.56 3.93 12.81
CA PHE A 561 -0.20 4.40 11.47
C PHE A 561 1.25 4.06 11.12
N ARG A 562 1.57 4.14 9.84
CA ARG A 562 2.94 4.00 9.33
C ARG A 562 3.49 5.35 8.89
N THR A 563 4.80 5.53 9.00
CA THR A 563 5.48 6.68 8.36
C THR A 563 5.52 6.52 6.84
N THR A 564 6.08 7.50 6.14
CA THR A 564 6.49 7.30 4.74
C THR A 564 7.70 6.35 4.67
N SER A 565 7.85 5.64 3.56
CA SER A 565 9.09 4.96 3.21
C SER A 565 10.21 5.99 3.00
N LEU A 566 11.47 5.55 3.09
CA LEU A 566 12.62 6.38 2.77
C LEU A 566 13.37 5.79 1.59
N LEU A 567 13.94 6.63 0.75
CA LEU A 567 14.78 6.18 -0.35
C LEU A 567 16.25 6.26 0.05
N LEU A 568 16.89 5.11 0.25
CA LEU A 568 18.30 5.00 0.59
C LEU A 568 19.15 4.84 -0.66
N THR A 569 20.11 5.74 -0.84
CA THR A 569 21.15 5.60 -1.87
C THR A 569 22.36 4.84 -1.32
N LEU A 570 22.76 3.79 -2.04
CA LEU A 570 23.95 2.98 -1.78
C LEU A 570 25.00 3.23 -2.86
N PRO A 571 26.29 2.97 -2.59
CA PRO A 571 27.35 3.10 -3.58
C PRO A 571 27.19 2.06 -4.69
N THR A 572 26.63 2.49 -5.82
CA THR A 572 26.43 1.64 -7.00
C THR A 572 27.78 1.23 -7.60
N PRO A 573 28.07 -0.08 -7.76
CA PRO A 573 29.29 -0.53 -8.41
C PRO A 573 29.27 -0.20 -9.92
N ASP A 574 30.44 -0.18 -10.55
CA ASP A 574 30.53 -0.04 -12.01
C ASP A 574 29.98 -1.29 -12.71
N PHE A 575 28.77 -1.17 -13.27
CA PHE A 575 28.10 -2.25 -14.01
C PHE A 575 28.68 -2.49 -15.41
N SER A 576 29.53 -1.58 -15.93
CA SER A 576 30.08 -1.69 -17.28
C SER A 576 31.09 -2.82 -17.43
N MET A 577 31.91 -3.09 -16.40
CA MET A 577 32.94 -4.12 -16.46
C MET A 577 32.35 -5.53 -16.60
N PRO A 578 31.39 -5.98 -15.76
CA PRO A 578 30.73 -7.27 -15.95
C PRO A 578 30.02 -7.37 -17.30
N TYR A 579 29.35 -6.30 -17.75
CA TYR A 579 28.65 -6.26 -19.03
C TYR A 579 29.59 -6.53 -20.21
N ASN A 580 30.74 -5.84 -20.24
CA ASN A 580 31.76 -6.03 -21.27
C ASN A 580 32.29 -7.46 -21.29
N VAL A 581 32.52 -8.07 -20.12
CA VAL A 581 32.98 -9.46 -19.99
C VAL A 581 31.91 -10.44 -20.47
N ILE A 582 30.64 -10.23 -20.12
CA ILE A 582 29.52 -11.08 -20.54
C ILE A 582 29.38 -11.02 -22.08
N ILE A 583 29.43 -9.83 -22.68
CA ILE A 583 29.37 -9.70 -24.15
C ILE A 583 30.53 -10.44 -24.80
N LEU A 584 31.75 -10.26 -24.31
CA LEU A 584 32.93 -10.92 -24.87
C LEU A 584 32.83 -12.45 -24.75
N THR A 585 32.43 -12.96 -23.60
CA THR A 585 32.30 -14.42 -23.39
C THR A 585 31.14 -15.01 -24.21
N CYS A 586 29.98 -14.35 -24.28
CA CYS A 586 28.85 -14.78 -25.10
C CYS A 586 29.18 -14.75 -26.61
N THR A 587 29.91 -13.74 -27.08
CA THR A 587 30.34 -13.66 -28.49
C THR A 587 31.34 -14.76 -28.84
N VAL A 588 32.32 -15.02 -27.97
CA VAL A 588 33.27 -16.14 -28.15
C VAL A 588 32.54 -17.49 -28.15
N LEU A 589 31.61 -17.72 -27.21
CA LEU A 589 30.81 -18.94 -27.16
C LEU A 589 29.92 -19.10 -28.40
N SER A 590 29.29 -18.02 -28.86
CA SER A 590 28.46 -18.03 -30.06
C SER A 590 29.28 -18.37 -31.31
N LEU A 591 30.48 -17.80 -31.45
CA LEU A 591 31.40 -18.11 -32.54
C LEU A 591 31.89 -19.57 -32.46
N ALA A 592 32.31 -20.04 -31.29
CA ALA A 592 32.75 -21.41 -31.09
C ALA A 592 31.63 -22.40 -31.41
N PHE A 593 30.42 -22.17 -30.88
CA PHE A 593 29.25 -22.97 -31.18
C PHE A 593 28.92 -22.95 -32.67
N GLY A 594 28.93 -21.76 -33.31
CA GLY A 594 28.66 -21.62 -34.73
C GLY A 594 29.68 -22.37 -35.60
N ILE A 595 30.96 -22.35 -35.25
CA ILE A 595 32.01 -23.10 -35.95
C ILE A 595 31.80 -24.60 -35.79
N VAL A 596 31.61 -25.09 -34.56
CA VAL A 596 31.40 -26.51 -34.28
C VAL A 596 30.11 -27.02 -34.95
N PHE A 597 29.02 -26.27 -34.83
CA PHE A 597 27.76 -26.59 -35.46
C PHE A 597 27.88 -26.66 -36.98
N ASN A 598 28.57 -25.68 -37.61
CA ASN A 598 28.82 -25.72 -39.05
C ASN A 598 29.66 -26.93 -39.46
N LEU A 599 30.72 -27.28 -38.71
CA LEU A 599 31.54 -28.45 -39.00
C LEU A 599 30.77 -29.77 -38.90
N LEU A 600 29.85 -29.88 -37.94
CA LEU A 600 29.05 -31.09 -37.75
C LEU A 600 27.89 -31.21 -38.75
N THR A 601 27.30 -30.08 -39.16
CA THR A 601 26.06 -30.08 -39.95
C THR A 601 26.27 -29.81 -41.44
N LYS A 602 27.30 -29.04 -41.82
CA LYS A 602 27.60 -28.83 -43.24
C LYS A 602 28.42 -30.00 -43.76
N LYS A 603 27.92 -30.64 -44.81
CA LYS A 603 28.75 -31.52 -45.64
C LYS A 603 29.91 -30.69 -46.19
N VAL A 604 31.13 -31.10 -45.88
CA VAL A 604 32.33 -30.61 -46.57
C VAL A 604 32.29 -31.20 -47.98
N VAL A 605 31.84 -30.40 -48.93
CA VAL A 605 31.78 -30.76 -50.35
C VAL A 605 33.10 -30.32 -50.97
N THR A 606 33.76 -31.19 -51.74
CA THR A 606 34.99 -30.83 -52.47
C THR A 606 34.67 -29.77 -53.53
N GLU A 607 35.67 -28.98 -53.94
CA GLU A 607 35.48 -27.89 -54.90
C GLU A 607 34.85 -28.40 -56.22
N GLU A 608 35.23 -29.59 -56.66
CA GLU A 608 34.67 -30.26 -57.85
C GLU A 608 33.19 -30.65 -57.71
N GLU A 609 32.78 -31.18 -56.55
CA GLU A 609 31.37 -31.53 -56.29
C GLU A 609 30.50 -30.27 -56.13
N PHE A 610 31.07 -29.20 -55.56
CA PHE A 610 30.40 -27.90 -55.44
C PHE A 610 30.21 -27.27 -56.82
N GLU A 611 31.21 -27.31 -57.70
CA GLU A 611 31.10 -26.82 -59.07
C GLU A 611 30.05 -27.60 -59.89
N LEU A 612 29.99 -28.92 -59.76
CA LEU A 612 28.96 -29.76 -60.39
C LEU A 612 27.55 -29.44 -59.86
N ALA A 613 27.38 -29.26 -58.56
CA ALA A 613 26.11 -28.86 -57.96
C ALA A 613 25.71 -27.42 -58.34
N ALA A 614 26.67 -26.50 -58.38
CA ALA A 614 26.46 -25.10 -58.76
C ALA A 614 26.02 -24.96 -60.22
N GLN A 615 26.55 -25.78 -61.15
CA GLN A 615 26.11 -25.82 -62.54
C GLN A 615 24.62 -26.22 -62.71
N ASN A 616 24.05 -26.94 -61.75
CA ASN A 616 22.67 -27.41 -61.78
C ASN A 616 21.66 -26.44 -61.13
N THR A 617 22.12 -25.35 -60.50
CA THR A 617 21.24 -24.34 -59.89
C THR A 617 20.48 -23.52 -60.95
N LYS A 618 19.29 -23.01 -60.59
CA LYS A 618 18.44 -22.19 -61.47
C LYS A 618 19.18 -20.96 -62.01
N LEU A 619 20.05 -20.35 -61.19
CA LEU A 619 20.84 -19.17 -61.54
C LEU A 619 21.93 -19.49 -62.59
N ALA A 620 22.61 -20.63 -62.45
CA ALA A 620 23.61 -21.09 -63.42
C ALA A 620 22.97 -21.49 -64.76
N LYS A 621 21.80 -22.16 -64.72
CA LYS A 621 21.01 -22.45 -65.93
C LYS A 621 20.54 -21.18 -66.63
N PHE A 622 20.08 -20.18 -65.89
CA PHE A 622 19.72 -18.86 -66.42
C PHE A 622 20.92 -18.13 -67.05
N LYS A 623 22.10 -18.19 -66.41
CA LYS A 623 23.35 -17.61 -66.93
C LYS A 623 23.84 -18.32 -68.21
N LYS A 624 23.67 -19.65 -68.31
CA LYS A 624 23.88 -20.43 -69.55
C LYS A 624 22.90 -20.02 -70.66
N LEU A 625 21.63 -19.79 -70.32
CA LEU A 625 20.57 -19.35 -71.25
C LEU A 625 20.78 -17.92 -71.74
N LEU A 626 21.30 -17.03 -70.90
CA LEU A 626 21.73 -15.69 -71.30
C LEU A 626 22.96 -15.75 -72.21
N ARG A 627 23.97 -16.56 -71.86
CA ARG A 627 25.16 -16.75 -72.70
C ARG A 627 24.82 -17.32 -74.07
N SER A 628 23.87 -18.26 -74.18
CA SER A 628 23.45 -18.81 -75.47
C SER A 628 22.61 -17.85 -76.30
N LYS A 629 21.97 -16.84 -75.68
CA LYS A 629 21.27 -15.74 -76.39
C LYS A 629 22.16 -14.55 -76.75
N LEU A 630 23.26 -14.33 -76.02
CA LEU A 630 24.16 -13.18 -76.21
C LEU A 630 25.45 -13.50 -76.99
N LEU A 631 25.78 -14.78 -77.23
CA LEU A 631 26.92 -15.18 -78.06
C LEU A 631 26.42 -15.80 -79.39
N PRO A 632 26.57 -15.10 -80.54
CA PRO A 632 26.20 -15.64 -81.83
C PRO A 632 27.11 -16.82 -82.21
N LYS A 633 26.50 -17.88 -82.77
CA LYS A 633 27.21 -18.99 -83.42
C LYS A 633 28.20 -18.42 -84.44
N ARG A 634 29.51 -18.45 -84.13
CA ARG A 634 30.54 -18.37 -85.17
C ARG A 634 30.37 -19.63 -86.03
N LYS A 635 29.91 -19.44 -87.27
CA LYS A 635 30.21 -20.38 -88.36
C LYS A 635 31.74 -20.51 -88.41
N ILE A 636 32.23 -21.71 -88.22
CA ILE A 636 33.54 -22.12 -88.73
C ILE A 636 33.20 -23.27 -89.67
N GLU A 637 33.69 -23.12 -90.91
CA GLU A 637 33.55 -24.04 -92.04
C GLU A 637 33.96 -25.47 -91.73
#